data_AF-A0A959FJC0-F1
#
_entry.id   AF-A0A959FJC0-F1
#
_cell.length_a   1.000
_cell.length_b   1.000
_cell.length_c   1.000
_cell.angle_alpha   90.00
_cell.angle_beta   90.00
_cell.angle_gamma   90.00
#
_symmetry.space_group_name_H-M   'P 1'
#
loop_
_entity.id
_entity.type
_entity.pdbx_description
1 polymer ?
#
loop_
_entity_poly.entity_id
_entity_poly.type
_entity_poly.pdbx_seq_one_letter_code
_entity_poly.pdbx_strand_id
1 'polypeptide(L)'
;AQLLTQVRNLDSLFMIHCIGFGSDVDSTILKQIVDASPNPDDKYSFAPEPDDISDIMTDLTKGQSYNLKLSVHPDDFCEYIGNTRQISLHFNYKNTILTASHAYSYGQPGAGKQSLCIGEEQKSFMELLPYAMGLVTALLIIFLTIFPFIARRRFQAKYVKRFKEVKTSNNMIVKDPITATVIQDNDKVVAYVCDHVNLLQSWKDNGDRCGVRDCYKGSAKYSTSSNFFKQSSDTTRRLNWIWFGALGGAIGWLLFKILESMGRNDGSGLLGMFSDQTNIASYNDAMSTGAGLGFGIALAFAFVEEKGQSRALDWRRILLRAVLGLFLGGIIFVLMYLIFLNVIQQFNLDFVSQFFAWLLFGMLLAVLTSVRSSIELRSALFSGLLASVAGFLVYYWSTNTGWIANDQVGKIVGMIAYGAILGVIMDTVRSSLEDFSLEFLSPAHVQRKNPISKWLKEEGAEIMIGSSPQAHVYIKWDAQVKDHHAALTYEGGKVFIVPRAQTIVNGRVLRSKASLENNDIIKLGDKSITTLRFISASREINRQKEAGTRPQNDSGIEFYS
;
A
#
# COMPACT_ATOMS: atom_id res chain seq x y z
N ALA A 1 29.50 4.64 -36.66
CA ALA A 1 30.95 4.66 -36.40
C ALA A 1 31.50 3.28 -36.08
N GLN A 2 31.05 2.59 -35.01
CA GLN A 2 31.52 1.24 -34.65
C GLN A 2 31.33 0.20 -35.76
N LEU A 3 30.18 0.20 -36.45
CA LEU A 3 29.91 -0.69 -37.58
C LEU A 3 30.93 -0.55 -38.72
N LEU A 4 31.26 0.69 -39.12
CA LEU A 4 32.25 0.93 -40.18
C LEU A 4 33.65 0.46 -39.80
N THR A 5 34.02 0.57 -38.52
CA THR A 5 35.29 0.03 -38.01
C THR A 5 35.31 -1.50 -38.06
N GLN A 6 34.19 -2.16 -37.74
CA GLN A 6 34.07 -3.61 -37.85
C GLN A 6 34.16 -4.08 -39.30
N VAL A 7 33.46 -3.40 -40.21
CA VAL A 7 33.44 -3.72 -41.65
C VAL A 7 34.83 -3.61 -42.28
N ARG A 8 35.59 -2.57 -41.94
CA ARG A 8 36.98 -2.40 -42.41
C ARG A 8 37.93 -3.52 -41.98
N ASN A 9 37.61 -4.20 -40.88
CA ASN A 9 38.43 -5.27 -40.31
C ASN A 9 37.99 -6.67 -40.78
N LEU A 10 36.99 -6.77 -41.66
CA LEU A 10 36.57 -8.05 -42.24
C LEU A 10 37.62 -8.55 -43.23
N ASP A 11 37.71 -9.86 -43.41
CA ASP A 11 38.53 -10.46 -44.46
C ASP A 11 37.90 -10.14 -45.83
N SER A 12 38.74 -9.83 -46.82
CA SER A 12 38.37 -9.67 -48.23
C SER A 12 37.57 -10.84 -48.83
N LEU A 13 37.60 -12.01 -48.19
CA LEU A 13 36.78 -13.17 -48.57
C LEU A 13 35.29 -13.02 -48.19
N PHE A 14 34.93 -12.08 -47.31
CA PHE A 14 33.54 -11.79 -46.97
C PHE A 14 32.96 -10.81 -47.97
N MET A 15 31.78 -11.13 -48.51
CA MET A 15 30.98 -10.19 -49.31
C MET A 15 29.90 -9.57 -48.43
N ILE A 16 29.73 -8.26 -48.56
CA ILE A 16 28.70 -7.48 -47.88
C ILE A 16 27.77 -6.91 -48.94
N HIS A 17 26.49 -7.29 -48.82
CA HIS A 17 25.42 -6.69 -49.59
C HIS A 17 24.49 -5.91 -48.67
N CYS A 18 24.51 -4.58 -48.77
CA CYS A 18 23.67 -3.71 -47.94
C CYS A 18 22.36 -3.41 -48.66
N ILE A 19 21.23 -3.86 -48.09
CA ILE A 19 19.91 -3.61 -48.66
C ILE A 19 19.10 -2.74 -47.69
N GLY A 20 18.55 -1.64 -48.19
CA GLY A 20 17.63 -0.80 -47.43
C GLY A 20 16.23 -0.77 -48.04
N PHE A 21 15.21 -0.76 -47.18
CA PHE A 21 13.79 -0.74 -47.54
C PHE A 21 13.06 0.48 -46.99
N GLY A 22 12.26 1.15 -47.82
CA GLY A 22 11.36 2.24 -47.43
C GLY A 22 11.81 3.64 -47.88
N SER A 23 10.87 4.60 -47.93
CA SER A 23 11.12 5.94 -48.48
C SER A 23 12.21 6.75 -47.77
N ASP A 24 12.48 6.43 -46.50
CA ASP A 24 13.34 7.23 -45.62
C ASP A 24 14.75 6.64 -45.47
N VAL A 25 15.10 5.63 -46.27
CA VAL A 25 16.42 4.99 -46.24
C VAL A 25 17.49 5.97 -46.73
N ASP A 26 18.49 6.21 -45.89
CA ASP A 26 19.68 6.96 -46.29
C ASP A 26 20.63 6.09 -47.13
N SER A 27 20.45 6.15 -48.45
CA SER A 27 21.32 5.47 -49.42
C SER A 27 22.81 5.85 -49.29
N THR A 28 23.11 7.02 -48.72
CA THR A 28 24.48 7.47 -48.48
C THR A 28 25.16 6.59 -47.43
N ILE A 29 24.44 6.22 -46.38
CA ILE A 29 24.95 5.36 -45.30
C ILE A 29 25.19 3.94 -45.83
N LEU A 30 24.25 3.39 -46.61
CA LEU A 30 24.41 2.06 -47.21
C LEU A 30 25.68 1.99 -48.08
N LYS A 31 25.89 3.02 -48.89
CA LYS A 31 27.09 3.15 -49.70
C LYS A 31 28.36 3.26 -48.85
N GLN A 32 28.35 4.05 -47.78
CA GLN A 32 29.50 4.16 -46.87
C GLN A 32 29.89 2.84 -46.21
N ILE A 33 28.92 1.96 -45.95
CA ILE A 33 29.18 0.63 -45.38
C ILE A 33 29.89 -0.25 -46.41
N VAL A 34 29.40 -0.28 -47.64
CA VAL A 34 30.01 -1.03 -48.75
C VAL A 34 31.40 -0.50 -49.09
N ASP A 35 31.56 0.82 -49.20
CA ASP A 35 32.85 1.47 -49.50
C ASP A 35 33.89 1.27 -48.38
N ALA A 36 33.45 0.93 -47.17
CA ALA A 36 34.32 0.62 -46.04
C ALA A 36 34.83 -0.83 -46.06
N SER A 37 34.26 -1.70 -46.88
CA SER A 37 34.65 -3.11 -46.98
C SER A 37 35.88 -3.28 -47.87
N PRO A 38 36.77 -4.24 -47.57
CA PRO A 38 37.91 -4.57 -48.42
C PRO A 38 37.54 -5.39 -49.67
N ASN A 39 36.31 -5.86 -49.80
CA ASN A 39 35.88 -6.70 -50.92
C ASN A 39 35.30 -5.85 -52.08
N PRO A 40 35.87 -5.93 -53.31
CA PRO A 40 35.41 -5.13 -54.46
C PRO A 40 34.06 -5.58 -55.05
N ASP A 41 33.58 -6.77 -54.69
CA ASP A 41 32.30 -7.31 -55.17
C ASP A 41 31.11 -6.89 -54.29
N ASP A 42 31.36 -6.09 -53.24
CA ASP A 42 30.34 -5.60 -52.34
C ASP A 42 29.42 -4.59 -53.03
N LYS A 43 28.13 -4.68 -52.70
CA LYS A 43 27.09 -3.91 -53.38
C LYS A 43 26.09 -3.38 -52.37
N TYR A 44 25.48 -2.24 -52.69
CA TYR A 44 24.29 -1.79 -51.98
C TYR A 44 23.10 -1.75 -52.94
N SER A 45 21.91 -1.97 -52.39
CA SER A 45 20.66 -1.90 -53.13
C SER A 45 19.61 -1.21 -52.28
N PHE A 46 18.66 -0.58 -52.96
CA PHE A 46 17.56 0.15 -52.35
C PHE A 46 16.26 -0.32 -52.98
N ALA A 47 15.27 -0.61 -52.15
CA ALA A 47 13.91 -0.88 -52.57
C ALA A 47 12.92 0.04 -51.83
N PRO A 48 11.91 0.57 -52.53
CA PRO A 48 10.83 1.30 -51.89
C PRO A 48 9.97 0.39 -51.01
N GLU A 49 9.80 -0.89 -51.38
CA GLU A 49 8.90 -1.82 -50.70
C GLU A 49 9.64 -3.13 -50.30
N PRO A 50 9.32 -3.73 -49.13
CA PRO A 50 9.89 -5.02 -48.73
C PRO A 50 9.63 -6.17 -49.71
N ASP A 51 8.57 -6.08 -50.51
CA ASP A 51 8.18 -7.10 -51.49
C ASP A 51 9.20 -7.23 -52.63
N ASP A 52 10.00 -6.18 -52.88
CA ASP A 52 11.07 -6.16 -53.89
C ASP A 52 12.32 -6.95 -53.45
N ILE A 53 12.36 -7.48 -52.23
CA ILE A 53 13.52 -8.22 -51.70
C ILE A 53 13.88 -9.43 -52.58
N SER A 54 12.89 -10.08 -53.18
CA SER A 54 13.12 -11.25 -54.04
C SER A 54 13.91 -10.86 -55.30
N ASP A 55 13.58 -9.72 -55.90
CA ASP A 55 14.23 -9.25 -57.12
C ASP A 55 15.65 -8.76 -56.82
N ILE A 56 15.84 -8.04 -55.72
CA ILE A 56 17.15 -7.59 -55.24
C ILE A 56 18.05 -8.80 -54.93
N MET A 57 17.55 -9.78 -54.19
CA MET A 57 18.32 -10.98 -53.84
C MET A 57 18.66 -11.81 -55.08
N THR A 58 17.76 -11.88 -56.07
CA THR A 58 18.03 -12.59 -57.34
C THR A 58 19.13 -11.92 -58.15
N ASP A 59 19.19 -10.58 -58.17
CA ASP A 59 20.26 -9.85 -58.86
C ASP A 59 21.61 -9.94 -58.13
N LEU A 60 21.59 -9.78 -56.80
CA LEU A 60 22.80 -9.84 -55.97
C LEU A 60 23.47 -11.23 -56.00
N THR A 61 22.67 -12.30 -56.08
CA THR A 61 23.17 -13.68 -56.03
C THR A 61 23.49 -14.29 -57.40
N LYS A 62 23.31 -13.52 -58.49
CA LYS A 62 23.45 -14.03 -59.86
C LYS A 62 24.85 -14.56 -60.13
N GLY A 63 24.96 -15.88 -60.33
CA GLY A 63 26.19 -16.56 -60.73
C GLY A 63 27.08 -17.03 -59.56
N GLN A 64 26.65 -16.84 -58.32
CA GLN A 64 27.41 -17.24 -57.13
C GLN A 64 26.75 -18.42 -56.40
N SER A 65 27.57 -19.32 -55.85
CA SER A 65 27.10 -20.50 -55.10
C SER A 65 27.23 -20.25 -53.59
N TYR A 66 26.11 -20.20 -52.88
CA TYR A 66 26.10 -19.93 -51.44
C TYR A 66 25.31 -20.98 -50.66
N ASN A 67 25.81 -21.31 -49.46
CA ASN A 67 25.00 -21.84 -48.36
C ASN A 67 24.43 -20.65 -47.59
N LEU A 68 23.27 -20.13 -48.01
CA LEU A 68 22.66 -18.97 -47.34
C LEU A 68 21.96 -19.40 -46.05
N LYS A 69 22.29 -18.72 -44.95
CA LYS A 69 21.52 -18.78 -43.72
C LYS A 69 20.83 -17.43 -43.53
N LEU A 70 19.51 -17.40 -43.73
CA LEU A 70 18.70 -16.24 -43.38
C LEU A 70 18.50 -16.23 -41.86
N SER A 71 18.87 -15.13 -41.22
CA SER A 71 18.58 -14.87 -39.81
C SER A 71 17.80 -13.57 -39.73
N VAL A 72 16.62 -13.60 -39.10
CA VAL A 72 15.78 -12.42 -38.89
C VAL A 72 16.04 -11.92 -37.48
N HIS A 73 16.52 -10.69 -37.34
CA HIS A 73 16.72 -10.02 -36.07
C HIS A 73 15.67 -8.91 -35.94
N PRO A 74 14.49 -9.21 -35.38
CA PRO A 74 13.51 -8.18 -35.06
C PRO A 74 14.09 -7.21 -34.02
N ASP A 75 13.65 -5.95 -34.05
CA ASP A 75 14.06 -4.97 -33.05
C ASP A 75 13.57 -5.40 -31.67
N ASP A 76 14.46 -5.34 -30.67
CA ASP A 76 14.18 -5.68 -29.28
C ASP A 76 13.09 -4.77 -28.64
N PHE A 77 12.73 -3.68 -29.32
CA PHE A 77 11.79 -2.66 -28.83
C PHE A 77 10.36 -2.83 -29.34
N CYS A 78 10.09 -3.82 -30.19
CA CYS A 78 8.79 -4.02 -30.82
C CYS A 78 8.12 -5.32 -30.33
N GLU A 79 6.85 -5.24 -29.94
CA GLU A 79 6.01 -6.43 -29.74
C GLU A 79 5.42 -6.86 -31.08
N TYR A 80 5.78 -8.06 -31.54
CA TYR A 80 5.30 -8.61 -32.82
C TYR A 80 4.15 -9.59 -32.57
N ILE A 81 3.21 -9.65 -33.52
CA ILE A 81 2.13 -10.64 -33.50
C ILE A 81 2.69 -11.97 -33.99
N GLY A 82 2.54 -13.02 -33.17
CA GLY A 82 3.04 -14.38 -33.41
C GLY A 82 2.35 -15.17 -34.52
N ASN A 83 1.84 -14.52 -35.56
CA ASN A 83 1.26 -15.23 -36.69
C ASN A 83 2.35 -16.05 -37.39
N THR A 84 2.09 -17.34 -37.60
CA THR A 84 2.98 -18.19 -38.39
C THR A 84 2.99 -17.67 -39.83
N ARG A 85 4.16 -17.30 -40.33
CA ARG A 85 4.37 -16.87 -41.71
C ARG A 85 5.18 -17.91 -42.44
N GLN A 86 4.82 -18.17 -43.69
CA GLN A 86 5.65 -18.92 -44.62
C GLN A 86 6.58 -17.91 -45.31
N ILE A 87 7.88 -18.03 -45.08
CA ILE A 87 8.89 -17.26 -45.81
C ILE A 87 9.40 -18.16 -46.93
N SER A 88 9.19 -17.75 -48.17
CA SER A 88 9.72 -18.44 -49.35
C SER A 88 10.76 -17.56 -50.04
N LEU A 89 11.95 -18.12 -50.25
CA LEU A 89 13.02 -17.50 -51.03
C LEU A 89 13.10 -18.18 -52.39
N HIS A 90 13.08 -17.39 -53.46
CA HIS A 90 13.32 -17.83 -54.82
C HIS A 90 14.75 -17.43 -55.22
N PHE A 91 15.52 -18.37 -55.73
CA PHE A 91 16.89 -18.12 -56.18
C PHE A 91 17.12 -18.71 -57.57
N ASN A 92 17.74 -17.93 -58.45
CA ASN A 92 18.01 -18.36 -59.83
C ASN A 92 19.45 -18.92 -59.95
N TYR A 93 19.55 -20.23 -60.10
CA TYR A 93 20.82 -20.92 -60.31
C TYR A 93 20.90 -21.48 -61.73
N LYS A 94 21.83 -20.97 -62.55
CA LYS A 94 22.06 -21.44 -63.94
C LYS A 94 20.76 -21.55 -64.76
N ASN A 95 19.94 -20.50 -64.75
CA ASN A 95 18.61 -20.45 -65.39
C ASN A 95 17.57 -21.41 -64.80
N THR A 96 17.78 -21.93 -63.60
CA THR A 96 16.80 -22.74 -62.86
C THR A 96 16.38 -22.00 -61.60
N ILE A 97 15.08 -21.74 -61.44
CA ILE A 97 14.54 -21.15 -60.22
C ILE A 97 14.42 -22.25 -59.18
N LEU A 98 15.10 -22.08 -58.06
CA LEU A 98 15.04 -22.94 -56.90
C LEU A 98 14.27 -22.19 -55.80
N THR A 99 13.46 -22.91 -55.04
CA THR A 99 12.62 -22.33 -53.99
C THR A 99 12.93 -23.01 -52.66
N ALA A 100 13.22 -22.21 -51.64
CA ALA A 100 13.35 -22.67 -50.26
C ALA A 100 12.27 -22.00 -49.41
N SER A 101 11.48 -22.79 -48.69
CA SER A 101 10.42 -22.28 -47.82
C SER A 101 10.67 -22.69 -46.37
N HIS A 102 10.45 -21.77 -45.45
CA HIS A 102 10.53 -22.01 -44.01
C HIS A 102 9.34 -21.37 -43.29
N ALA A 103 8.73 -22.12 -42.38
CA ALA A 103 7.70 -21.59 -41.50
C ALA A 103 8.38 -20.87 -40.34
N TYR A 104 8.12 -19.58 -40.21
CA TYR A 104 8.65 -18.72 -39.16
C TYR A 104 7.52 -18.16 -38.32
N SER A 105 7.68 -18.22 -37.00
CA SER A 105 6.77 -17.57 -36.03
C SER A 105 7.58 -16.78 -35.02
N TYR A 106 7.25 -15.51 -34.83
CA TYR A 106 7.88 -14.64 -33.84
C TYR A 106 6.83 -13.72 -33.23
N GLY A 107 6.73 -13.69 -31.90
CA GLY A 107 5.69 -12.97 -31.17
C GLY A 107 4.67 -13.87 -30.46
N GLN A 108 3.74 -13.26 -29.71
CA GLN A 108 2.70 -14.00 -28.98
C GLN A 108 1.58 -14.47 -29.93
N PRO A 109 1.25 -15.78 -29.96
CA PRO A 109 0.10 -16.30 -30.71
C PRO A 109 -1.21 -15.75 -30.10
N GLY A 110 -2.07 -15.14 -30.93
CA GLY A 110 -3.40 -14.69 -30.50
C GLY A 110 -3.49 -13.29 -29.89
N ALA A 111 -2.42 -12.49 -29.94
CA ALA A 111 -2.48 -11.07 -29.54
C ALA A 111 -3.45 -10.30 -30.46
N GLY A 112 -4.63 -9.98 -29.95
CA GLY A 112 -5.69 -9.28 -30.70
C GLY A 112 -5.45 -7.77 -30.94
N LYS A 113 -4.26 -7.26 -30.61
CA LYS A 113 -3.87 -5.86 -30.84
C LYS A 113 -2.78 -5.82 -31.91
N GLN A 114 -2.94 -4.92 -32.88
CA GLN A 114 -1.88 -4.58 -33.84
C GLN A 114 -0.58 -4.31 -33.09
N SER A 115 0.52 -4.90 -33.57
CA SER A 115 1.89 -4.57 -33.14
C SER A 115 2.07 -3.08 -33.32
N LEU A 116 1.89 -2.34 -32.23
CA LEU A 116 2.12 -0.92 -32.18
C LEU A 116 3.62 -0.78 -31.90
N CYS A 117 4.40 -0.40 -32.91
CA CYS A 117 5.73 0.17 -32.70
C CYS A 117 5.51 1.52 -32.02
N ILE A 118 5.11 1.52 -30.76
CA ILE A 118 5.10 2.74 -29.97
C ILE A 118 6.57 3.00 -29.72
N GLY A 119 7.11 4.05 -30.35
CA GLY A 119 8.22 4.78 -29.78
C GLY A 119 7.81 5.42 -28.46
N GLU A 120 7.23 4.64 -27.53
CA GLU A 120 7.15 5.04 -26.15
C GLU A 120 8.58 4.96 -25.67
N GLU A 121 9.23 6.12 -25.58
CA GLU A 121 10.36 6.29 -24.68
C GLU A 121 9.94 5.62 -23.38
N GLN A 122 10.44 4.40 -23.11
CA GLN A 122 10.31 3.79 -21.81
C GLN A 122 11.07 4.74 -20.88
N LYS A 123 10.32 5.69 -20.31
CA LYS A 123 10.87 6.70 -19.42
C LYS A 123 11.75 5.98 -18.44
N SER A 124 13.01 6.37 -18.41
CA SER A 124 14.00 5.67 -17.59
C SER A 124 13.49 5.62 -16.15
N PHE A 125 13.90 4.61 -15.39
CA PHE A 125 13.53 4.49 -13.97
C PHE A 125 13.69 5.83 -13.21
N MET A 126 14.75 6.59 -13.55
CA MET A 126 15.04 7.91 -12.97
C MET A 126 14.05 9.00 -13.38
N GLU A 127 13.42 8.92 -14.54
CA GLU A 127 12.36 9.85 -14.98
C GLU A 127 11.01 9.54 -14.34
N LEU A 128 10.74 8.29 -14.00
CA LEU A 128 9.48 7.88 -13.36
C LEU A 128 9.47 8.07 -11.83
N LEU A 129 10.64 8.01 -11.19
CA LEU A 129 10.79 8.18 -9.75
C LEU A 129 10.20 9.50 -9.20
N PRO A 130 10.39 10.68 -9.83
CA PRO A 130 9.77 11.93 -9.40
C PRO A 130 8.25 11.90 -9.38
N TYR A 131 7.60 11.11 -10.25
CA TYR A 131 6.13 11.00 -10.24
C TYR A 131 5.64 10.25 -9.01
N ALA A 132 6.27 9.11 -8.69
CA ALA A 132 5.93 8.33 -7.49
C ALA A 132 6.17 9.15 -6.20
N MET A 133 7.34 9.78 -6.09
CA MET A 133 7.67 10.64 -4.94
C MET A 133 6.78 11.88 -4.86
N GLY A 134 6.50 12.50 -6.01
CA GLY A 134 5.65 13.69 -6.13
C GLY A 134 4.23 13.41 -5.65
N LEU A 135 3.63 12.28 -6.03
CA LEU A 135 2.29 11.89 -5.58
C LEU A 135 2.21 11.67 -4.06
N VAL A 136 3.14 10.90 -3.49
CA VAL A 136 3.17 10.63 -2.04
C VAL A 136 3.44 11.91 -1.24
N THR A 137 4.30 12.79 -1.75
CA THR A 137 4.63 14.08 -1.12
C THR A 137 3.46 15.05 -1.22
N ALA A 138 2.80 15.13 -2.37
CA ALA A 138 1.60 15.95 -2.54
C ALA A 138 0.50 15.54 -1.56
N LEU A 139 0.27 14.23 -1.41
CA LEU A 139 -0.68 13.68 -0.43
C LEU A 139 -0.29 14.06 1.01
N LEU A 140 1.00 14.00 1.34
CA LEU A 140 1.51 14.46 2.65
C LEU A 140 1.25 15.95 2.88
N ILE A 141 1.55 16.79 1.89
CA ILE A 141 1.32 18.25 1.97
C ILE A 141 -0.16 18.54 2.23
N ILE A 142 -1.07 17.87 1.51
CA ILE A 142 -2.51 18.00 1.71
C ILE A 142 -2.89 17.65 3.15
N PHE A 143 -2.34 16.57 3.70
CA PHE A 143 -2.64 16.12 5.06
C PHE A 143 -2.01 16.99 6.16
N LEU A 144 -0.86 17.61 5.90
CA LEU A 144 -0.16 18.49 6.85
C LEU A 144 -0.68 19.93 6.83
N THR A 145 -1.24 20.39 5.71
CA THR A 145 -1.65 21.80 5.53
C THR A 145 -3.15 21.96 5.41
N ILE A 146 -3.76 21.35 4.38
CA ILE A 146 -5.16 21.56 4.01
C ILE A 146 -6.10 20.98 5.08
N PHE A 147 -5.87 19.75 5.52
CA PHE A 147 -6.74 19.10 6.53
C PHE A 147 -6.76 19.85 7.88
N PRO A 148 -5.61 20.18 8.49
CA PRO A 148 -5.56 20.98 9.71
C PRO A 148 -6.24 22.35 9.53
N PHE A 149 -6.05 23.00 8.38
CA PHE A 149 -6.68 24.28 8.08
C PHE A 149 -8.21 24.18 8.06
N ILE A 150 -8.77 23.20 7.35
CA ILE A 150 -10.22 22.95 7.29
C ILE A 150 -10.76 22.62 8.68
N ALA A 151 -10.08 21.74 9.43
CA ALA A 151 -10.50 21.35 10.77
C ALA A 151 -10.51 22.56 11.73
N ARG A 152 -9.48 23.42 11.67
CA ARG A 152 -9.40 24.65 12.45
C ARG A 152 -10.53 25.61 12.12
N ARG A 153 -10.86 25.80 10.83
CA ARG A 153 -12.00 26.64 10.43
C ARG A 153 -13.34 26.09 10.93
N ARG A 154 -13.57 24.79 10.82
CA ARG A 154 -14.79 24.15 11.36
C ARG A 154 -14.89 24.29 12.87
N PHE A 155 -13.77 24.14 13.58
CA PHE A 155 -13.71 24.34 15.03
C PHE A 155 -14.07 25.78 15.41
N GLN A 156 -13.47 26.77 14.74
CA GLN A 156 -13.77 28.18 14.97
C GLN A 156 -15.24 28.51 14.71
N ALA A 157 -15.83 28.02 13.62
CA ALA A 157 -17.23 28.26 13.31
C ALA A 157 -18.18 27.69 14.37
N LYS A 158 -17.86 26.50 14.91
CA LYS A 158 -18.73 25.77 15.85
C LYS A 158 -18.56 26.21 17.30
N TYR A 159 -17.33 26.40 17.77
CA TYR A 159 -17.02 26.54 19.20
C TYR A 159 -16.48 27.91 19.61
N VAL A 160 -16.06 28.75 18.66
CA VAL A 160 -15.58 30.11 18.97
C VAL A 160 -16.73 31.09 18.80
N LYS A 161 -17.17 31.66 19.91
CA LYS A 161 -18.26 32.64 19.98
C LYS A 161 -17.80 33.88 20.72
N ARG A 162 -18.54 34.98 20.59
CA ARG A 162 -18.35 36.14 21.47
C ARG A 162 -18.95 35.81 22.82
N PHE A 163 -18.29 36.21 23.91
CA PHE A 163 -18.76 35.88 25.26
C PHE A 163 -20.20 36.33 25.53
N LYS A 164 -20.59 37.49 24.99
CA LYS A 164 -21.98 38.01 25.03
C LYS A 164 -23.04 37.00 24.56
N GLU A 165 -22.72 36.16 23.59
CA GLU A 165 -23.64 35.18 23.00
C GLU A 165 -23.81 33.92 23.86
N VAL A 166 -22.87 33.67 24.79
CA VAL A 166 -22.79 32.44 25.59
C VAL A 166 -23.19 32.71 27.04
N LYS A 167 -23.16 33.97 27.48
CA LYS A 167 -23.45 34.39 28.85
C LYS A 167 -24.91 34.09 29.23
N THR A 168 -25.12 33.29 30.27
CA THR A 168 -26.45 32.86 30.72
C THR A 168 -27.19 33.94 31.52
N SER A 169 -26.49 34.92 32.10
CA SER A 169 -27.08 36.06 32.83
C SER A 169 -26.14 37.28 32.83
N ASN A 170 -26.71 38.49 32.68
CA ASN A 170 -25.94 39.74 32.54
C ASN A 170 -25.00 40.05 33.72
N ASN A 171 -25.25 39.50 34.92
CA ASN A 171 -24.43 39.73 36.12
C ASN A 171 -23.37 38.65 36.40
N MET A 172 -23.20 37.64 35.53
CA MET A 172 -22.22 36.59 35.77
C MET A 172 -20.80 37.06 35.39
N ILE A 173 -19.91 37.16 36.38
CA ILE A 173 -18.47 37.39 36.17
C ILE A 173 -17.81 36.02 36.01
N VAL A 174 -17.45 35.68 34.77
CA VAL A 174 -16.68 34.45 34.47
C VAL A 174 -15.22 34.84 34.30
N LYS A 175 -14.34 34.14 35.01
CA LYS A 175 -12.89 34.31 34.88
C LYS A 175 -12.30 33.20 34.02
N ASP A 176 -11.29 33.54 33.24
CA ASP A 176 -10.52 32.57 32.48
C ASP A 176 -9.74 31.65 33.44
N PRO A 177 -9.89 30.32 33.35
CA PRO A 177 -9.29 29.38 34.31
C PRO A 177 -7.75 29.32 34.26
N ILE A 178 -7.12 29.89 33.23
CA ILE A 178 -5.65 29.92 33.07
C ILE A 178 -5.08 31.21 33.60
N THR A 179 -5.60 32.35 33.12
CA THR A 179 -5.05 33.67 33.42
C THR A 179 -5.72 34.34 34.61
N ALA A 180 -6.82 33.78 35.12
CA ALA A 180 -7.70 34.36 36.13
C ALA A 180 -8.26 35.75 35.76
N THR A 181 -8.14 36.17 34.50
CA THR A 181 -8.66 37.45 33.99
C THR A 181 -10.18 37.38 33.81
N VAL A 182 -10.86 38.50 34.02
CA VAL A 182 -12.31 38.60 33.80
C VAL A 182 -12.58 38.64 32.31
N ILE A 183 -13.44 37.73 31.83
CA ILE A 183 -13.84 37.66 30.43
C ILE A 183 -14.84 38.78 30.14
N GLN A 184 -14.56 39.59 29.12
CA GLN A 184 -15.42 40.70 28.69
C GLN A 184 -16.40 40.25 27.60
N ASP A 185 -17.51 40.97 27.45
CA ASP A 185 -18.60 40.61 26.52
C ASP A 185 -18.15 40.50 25.05
N ASN A 186 -17.14 41.28 24.64
CA ASN A 186 -16.58 41.28 23.28
C ASN A 186 -15.47 40.23 23.07
N ASP A 187 -15.03 39.55 24.12
CA ASP A 187 -13.95 38.58 24.01
C ASP A 187 -14.39 37.34 23.23
N LYS A 188 -13.47 36.81 22.43
CA LYS A 188 -13.66 35.52 21.77
C LYS A 188 -13.35 34.41 22.76
N VAL A 189 -14.35 33.58 23.01
CA VAL A 189 -14.25 32.45 23.92
C VAL A 189 -14.47 31.14 23.19
N VAL A 190 -13.85 30.08 23.71
CA VAL A 190 -14.17 28.72 23.33
C VAL A 190 -15.29 28.24 24.26
N ALA A 191 -16.45 27.98 23.68
CA ALA A 191 -17.64 27.51 24.37
C ALA A 191 -18.11 26.16 23.82
N TYR A 192 -18.86 25.40 24.61
CA TYR A 192 -19.50 24.13 24.23
C TYR A 192 -18.57 22.95 23.92
N VAL A 193 -17.25 23.11 24.06
CA VAL A 193 -16.30 21.96 24.03
C VAL A 193 -16.35 21.20 25.35
N CYS A 194 -16.49 21.93 26.45
CA CYS A 194 -16.74 21.43 27.80
C CYS A 194 -17.66 22.40 28.54
N ASP A 195 -17.99 22.07 29.78
CA ASP A 195 -18.83 22.90 30.65
C ASP A 195 -18.14 24.22 31.08
N HIS A 196 -16.83 24.36 30.82
CA HIS A 196 -16.04 25.54 31.12
C HIS A 196 -15.85 26.45 29.89
N VAL A 197 -15.88 27.76 30.12
CA VAL A 197 -15.55 28.79 29.13
C VAL A 197 -14.09 29.22 29.30
N ASN A 198 -13.35 29.30 28.20
CA ASN A 198 -11.96 29.75 28.20
C ASN A 198 -11.79 30.86 27.17
N LEU A 199 -10.90 31.82 27.43
CA LEU A 199 -10.49 32.78 26.41
C LEU A 199 -9.83 32.03 25.25
N LEU A 200 -10.09 32.45 24.01
CA LEU A 200 -9.52 31.81 22.82
C LEU A 200 -7.98 31.83 22.84
N GLN A 201 -7.39 32.89 23.38
CA GLN A 201 -5.93 33.02 23.46
C GLN A 201 -5.37 32.04 24.49
N SER A 202 -5.90 32.05 25.71
CA SER A 202 -5.55 31.10 26.77
C SER A 202 -5.73 29.64 26.33
N TRP A 203 -6.80 29.33 25.59
CA TRP A 203 -7.04 28.00 25.01
C TRP A 203 -5.92 27.56 24.08
N LYS A 204 -5.48 28.44 23.16
CA LYS A 204 -4.39 28.15 22.23
C LYS A 204 -3.05 28.00 22.95
N ASP A 205 -2.78 28.89 23.90
CA ASP A 205 -1.54 28.91 24.66
C ASP A 205 -1.41 27.64 25.54
N ASN A 206 -2.54 27.06 25.94
CA ASN A 206 -2.63 25.77 26.62
C ASN A 206 -2.69 24.55 25.67
N GLY A 207 -2.29 24.73 24.41
CA GLY A 207 -2.23 23.64 23.42
C GLY A 207 -3.60 23.12 22.98
N ASP A 208 -4.55 24.04 22.78
CA ASP A 208 -5.94 23.80 22.40
C ASP A 208 -6.75 22.97 23.43
N ARG A 209 -6.63 23.36 24.71
CA ARG A 209 -7.24 22.66 25.86
C ARG A 209 -7.83 23.62 26.88
N CYS A 210 -8.78 23.12 27.63
CA CYS A 210 -9.37 23.79 28.77
C CYS A 210 -8.34 23.99 29.88
N GLY A 211 -8.34 25.17 30.48
CA GLY A 211 -7.45 25.53 31.58
C GLY A 211 -7.75 24.89 32.92
N VAL A 212 -8.92 24.29 33.09
CA VAL A 212 -9.33 23.67 34.35
C VAL A 212 -8.60 22.34 34.53
N ARG A 213 -7.91 22.18 35.68
CA ARG A 213 -7.29 20.91 36.07
C ARG A 213 -8.35 19.81 36.11
N ASP A 214 -8.03 18.63 35.56
CA ASP A 214 -8.95 17.48 35.43
C ASP A 214 -10.13 17.65 34.44
N CYS A 215 -10.13 18.67 33.58
CA CYS A 215 -11.12 18.75 32.50
C CYS A 215 -10.74 17.88 31.28
N TYR A 216 -11.12 16.61 31.31
CA TYR A 216 -10.82 15.65 30.22
C TYR A 216 -11.68 15.84 28.96
N LYS A 217 -12.84 16.51 29.07
CA LYS A 217 -13.75 16.79 27.94
C LYS A 217 -13.27 17.99 27.11
N GLY A 218 -12.62 18.96 27.75
CA GLY A 218 -12.23 20.24 27.15
C GLY A 218 -10.93 20.17 26.37
N SER A 219 -10.86 19.39 25.28
CA SER A 219 -9.70 19.42 24.38
C SER A 219 -10.14 19.39 22.92
N ALA A 220 -9.51 20.20 22.09
CA ALA A 220 -9.80 20.17 20.67
C ALA A 220 -9.05 18.98 20.03
N LYS A 221 -9.78 17.90 19.75
CA LYS A 221 -9.24 16.69 19.11
C LYS A 221 -9.12 16.85 17.58
N TYR A 222 -8.55 17.94 17.08
CA TYR A 222 -8.29 18.10 15.65
C TYR A 222 -6.82 17.91 15.30
N SER A 223 -6.57 17.46 14.06
CA SER A 223 -5.22 17.26 13.52
C SER A 223 -4.48 18.60 13.44
N THR A 224 -3.31 18.68 14.08
CA THR A 224 -2.33 19.75 13.86
C THR A 224 -1.12 19.18 13.12
N SER A 225 -0.45 20.00 12.30
CA SER A 225 0.74 19.60 11.55
C SER A 225 1.82 18.97 12.45
N SER A 226 2.01 19.52 13.66
CA SER A 226 2.98 19.05 14.66
C SER A 226 2.65 17.68 15.28
N ASN A 227 1.42 17.19 15.12
CA ASN A 227 0.95 15.96 15.72
C ASN A 227 0.56 14.90 14.68
N PHE A 228 0.70 15.18 13.37
CA PHE A 228 0.31 14.25 12.31
C PHE A 228 0.89 12.86 12.55
N PHE A 229 2.22 12.72 12.62
CA PHE A 229 2.88 11.44 12.81
C PHE A 229 2.75 10.82 14.21
N LYS A 230 2.14 11.52 15.18
CA LYS A 230 1.96 11.02 16.56
C LYS A 230 0.73 10.13 16.73
N GLN A 231 -0.17 10.07 15.73
CA GLN A 231 -1.40 9.28 15.76
C GLN A 231 -2.29 9.52 17.00
N SER A 232 -2.24 10.72 17.58
CA SER A 232 -2.88 11.01 18.87
C SER A 232 -4.41 11.14 18.80
N SER A 233 -4.92 11.62 17.66
CA SER A 233 -6.36 11.67 17.38
C SER A 233 -6.77 10.58 16.39
N ASP A 234 -8.03 10.14 16.45
CA ASP A 234 -8.60 9.21 15.47
C ASP A 234 -8.39 9.73 14.04
N THR A 235 -8.61 11.03 13.80
CA THR A 235 -8.40 11.66 12.49
C THR A 235 -6.94 11.57 12.03
N THR A 236 -5.97 11.92 12.88
CA THR A 236 -4.55 11.79 12.53
C THR A 236 -4.16 10.35 12.30
N ARG A 237 -4.71 9.40 13.07
CA ARG A 237 -4.49 7.97 12.87
C ARG A 237 -4.98 7.57 11.49
N ARG A 238 -6.23 7.89 11.13
CA ARG A 238 -6.79 7.62 9.79
C ARG A 238 -5.89 8.13 8.68
N LEU A 239 -5.50 9.41 8.74
CA LEU A 239 -4.68 10.02 7.70
C LEU A 239 -3.27 9.40 7.61
N ASN A 240 -2.68 8.97 8.74
CA ASN A 240 -1.42 8.21 8.69
C ASN A 240 -1.60 6.88 7.97
N TRP A 241 -2.65 6.11 8.29
CA TRP A 241 -2.88 4.82 7.63
C TRP A 241 -3.03 4.97 6.11
N ILE A 242 -3.73 6.02 5.66
CA ILE A 242 -3.86 6.35 4.24
C ILE A 242 -2.49 6.69 3.63
N TRP A 243 -1.73 7.58 4.28
CA TRP A 243 -0.43 8.02 3.77
C TRP A 243 0.62 6.90 3.76
N PHE A 244 0.71 6.11 4.82
CA PHE A 244 1.60 4.95 4.87
C PHE A 244 1.16 3.88 3.88
N GLY A 245 -0.14 3.69 3.65
CA GLY A 245 -0.64 2.84 2.57
C GLY A 245 -0.15 3.31 1.20
N ALA A 246 -0.32 4.60 0.89
CA ALA A 246 0.17 5.21 -0.35
C ALA A 246 1.70 5.07 -0.51
N LEU A 247 2.45 5.32 0.57
CA LEU A 247 3.90 5.12 0.62
C LEU A 247 4.28 3.66 0.37
N GLY A 248 3.53 2.71 0.95
CA GLY A 248 3.73 1.28 0.72
C GLY A 248 3.52 0.88 -0.74
N GLY A 249 2.53 1.46 -1.41
CA GLY A 249 2.33 1.31 -2.86
C GLY A 249 3.51 1.86 -3.68
N ALA A 250 4.03 3.03 -3.32
CA ALA A 250 5.20 3.62 -3.99
C ALA A 250 6.49 2.80 -3.78
N ILE A 251 6.73 2.31 -2.55
CA ILE A 251 7.84 1.40 -2.24
C ILE A 251 7.67 0.09 -3.01
N GLY A 252 6.44 -0.41 -3.13
CA GLY A 252 6.14 -1.61 -3.88
C GLY A 252 6.42 -1.47 -5.37
N TRP A 253 6.09 -0.31 -5.96
CA TRP A 253 6.46 0.02 -7.34
C TRP A 253 7.99 0.11 -7.53
N LEU A 254 8.68 0.76 -6.59
CA LEU A 254 10.15 0.86 -6.61
C LEU A 254 10.79 -0.54 -6.63
N LEU A 255 10.32 -1.43 -5.75
CA LEU A 255 10.83 -2.80 -5.70
C LEU A 255 10.46 -3.60 -6.95
N PHE A 256 9.23 -3.43 -7.47
CA PHE A 256 8.82 -4.01 -8.75
C PHE A 256 9.82 -3.67 -9.86
N LYS A 257 10.23 -2.40 -10.01
CA LYS A 257 11.21 -1.99 -11.03
C LYS A 257 12.59 -2.59 -10.82
N ILE A 258 13.04 -2.72 -9.58
CA ILE A 258 14.31 -3.38 -9.28
C ILE A 258 14.24 -4.87 -9.67
N LEU A 259 13.17 -5.55 -9.29
CA LEU A 259 12.97 -6.98 -9.60
C LEU A 259 12.81 -7.23 -11.11
N GLU A 260 12.04 -6.39 -11.81
CA GLU A 260 11.87 -6.44 -13.27
C GLU A 260 13.22 -6.30 -13.98
N SER A 261 14.06 -5.36 -13.53
CA SER A 261 15.42 -5.17 -14.08
C SER A 261 16.34 -6.35 -13.81
N MET A 262 16.20 -7.03 -12.68
CA MET A 262 16.99 -8.22 -12.35
C MET A 262 16.54 -9.44 -13.18
N GLY A 263 15.23 -9.64 -13.33
CA GLY A 263 14.67 -10.78 -14.06
C GLY A 263 14.89 -10.75 -15.57
N ARG A 264 15.16 -9.57 -16.16
CA ARG A 264 15.52 -9.43 -17.58
C ARG A 264 16.87 -10.07 -17.95
N ASN A 265 17.81 -10.19 -16.99
CA ASN A 265 19.17 -10.67 -17.28
C ASN A 265 19.37 -12.18 -17.02
N ASP A 266 18.49 -12.82 -16.24
CA ASP A 266 18.67 -14.18 -15.71
C ASP A 266 17.39 -15.05 -15.86
N GLY A 267 16.60 -14.82 -16.91
CA GLY A 267 15.30 -15.48 -17.16
C GLY A 267 15.34 -17.02 -17.30
N SER A 268 16.51 -17.65 -17.21
CA SER A 268 16.71 -19.10 -17.23
C SER A 268 16.62 -19.79 -15.85
N GLY A 269 16.51 -19.04 -14.76
CA GLY A 269 16.28 -19.58 -13.41
C GLY A 269 14.87 -20.15 -13.20
N LEU A 270 14.61 -20.73 -12.01
CA LEU A 270 13.40 -21.40 -11.44
C LEU A 270 12.04 -21.37 -12.19
N LEU A 271 11.71 -20.31 -12.93
CA LEU A 271 10.54 -20.19 -13.83
C LEU A 271 10.72 -20.88 -15.20
N GLY A 272 11.97 -21.09 -15.65
CA GLY A 272 12.30 -21.83 -16.89
C GLY A 272 11.93 -23.31 -16.84
N MET A 273 11.68 -23.87 -15.64
CA MET A 273 11.18 -25.24 -15.47
C MET A 273 9.68 -25.38 -15.76
N PHE A 274 8.93 -24.27 -15.78
CA PHE A 274 7.47 -24.25 -15.92
C PHE A 274 6.99 -23.59 -17.22
N SER A 275 7.91 -23.17 -18.10
CA SER A 275 7.56 -22.39 -19.28
C SER A 275 8.12 -23.01 -20.56
N ASP A 276 7.24 -23.21 -21.55
CA ASP A 276 7.63 -23.01 -22.93
C ASP A 276 8.13 -21.55 -23.05
N GLN A 277 9.24 -21.32 -23.76
CA GLN A 277 9.96 -20.04 -23.84
C GLN A 277 9.10 -18.80 -24.14
N THR A 278 7.85 -18.97 -24.58
CA THR A 278 6.94 -17.93 -25.05
C THR A 278 6.32 -17.04 -23.97
N ASN A 279 6.31 -17.44 -22.69
CA ASN A 279 5.58 -16.70 -21.63
C ASN A 279 6.43 -16.18 -20.45
N ILE A 280 7.76 -16.30 -20.49
CA ILE A 280 8.67 -15.94 -19.37
C ILE A 280 8.50 -14.48 -18.91
N ALA A 281 8.30 -13.54 -19.84
CA ALA A 281 8.16 -12.12 -19.53
C ALA A 281 6.92 -11.83 -18.67
N SER A 282 5.78 -12.46 -18.96
CA SER A 282 4.53 -12.25 -18.23
C SER A 282 4.58 -12.86 -16.82
N TYR A 283 5.26 -14.00 -16.65
CA TYR A 283 5.51 -14.56 -15.32
C TYR A 283 6.38 -13.63 -14.47
N ASN A 284 7.43 -13.04 -15.06
CA ASN A 284 8.31 -12.12 -14.37
C ASN A 284 7.58 -10.84 -13.94
N ASP A 285 6.70 -10.29 -14.80
CA ASP A 285 5.87 -9.12 -14.45
C ASP A 285 4.89 -9.44 -13.30
N ALA A 286 4.20 -10.59 -13.37
CA ALA A 286 3.29 -11.04 -12.32
C ALA A 286 4.02 -11.26 -10.98
N MET A 287 5.16 -11.96 -11.01
CA MET A 287 5.99 -12.21 -9.84
C MET A 287 6.49 -10.91 -9.22
N SER A 288 7.06 -10.02 -10.04
CA SER A 288 7.62 -8.75 -9.59
C SER A 288 6.54 -7.84 -9.03
N THR A 289 5.34 -7.84 -9.63
CA THR A 289 4.19 -7.05 -9.16
C THR A 289 3.73 -7.54 -7.79
N GLY A 290 3.52 -8.85 -7.64
CA GLY A 290 3.10 -9.46 -6.37
C GLY A 290 4.14 -9.28 -5.27
N ALA A 291 5.42 -9.49 -5.58
CA ALA A 291 6.52 -9.36 -4.63
C ALA A 291 6.74 -7.89 -4.21
N GLY A 292 6.70 -6.96 -5.18
CA GLY A 292 6.80 -5.52 -4.96
C GLY A 292 5.71 -5.01 -4.03
N LEU A 293 4.43 -5.21 -4.42
CA LEU A 293 3.28 -4.79 -3.60
C LEU A 293 3.29 -5.46 -2.23
N GLY A 294 3.55 -6.77 -2.19
CA GLY A 294 3.57 -7.54 -0.96
C GLY A 294 4.56 -6.98 0.04
N PHE A 295 5.79 -6.70 -0.41
CA PHE A 295 6.82 -6.09 0.43
C PHE A 295 6.44 -4.68 0.88
N GLY A 296 6.12 -3.79 -0.07
CA GLY A 296 5.91 -2.37 0.21
C GLY A 296 4.75 -2.11 1.18
N ILE A 297 3.62 -2.79 0.96
CA ILE A 297 2.42 -2.63 1.80
C ILE A 297 2.61 -3.27 3.17
N ALA A 298 3.17 -4.49 3.22
CA ALA A 298 3.41 -5.16 4.50
C ALA A 298 4.41 -4.37 5.37
N LEU A 299 5.46 -3.80 4.76
CA LEU A 299 6.42 -2.93 5.43
C LEU A 299 5.74 -1.68 6.01
N ALA A 300 4.99 -0.96 5.18
CA ALA A 300 4.37 0.31 5.59
C ALA A 300 3.30 0.11 6.67
N PHE A 301 2.49 -0.93 6.57
CA PHE A 301 1.48 -1.23 7.59
C PHE A 301 2.05 -1.81 8.87
N ALA A 302 3.07 -2.67 8.79
CA ALA A 302 3.74 -3.12 10.01
C ALA A 302 4.38 -1.95 10.74
N PHE A 303 4.98 -0.99 10.01
CA PHE A 303 5.55 0.21 10.60
C PHE A 303 4.50 1.12 11.24
N VAL A 304 3.39 1.44 10.54
CA VAL A 304 2.36 2.33 11.07
C VAL A 304 1.64 1.71 12.28
N GLU A 305 1.48 0.38 12.29
CA GLU A 305 0.88 -0.36 13.39
C GLU A 305 1.79 -0.35 14.63
N GLU A 306 3.06 -0.75 14.50
CA GLU A 306 4.02 -0.77 15.60
C GLU A 306 4.18 0.64 16.21
N LYS A 307 4.21 1.67 15.37
CA LYS A 307 4.22 3.07 15.83
C LYS A 307 2.96 3.48 16.57
N GLY A 308 1.81 2.89 16.23
CA GLY A 308 0.54 3.13 16.91
C GLY A 308 0.47 2.50 18.31
N GLN A 309 1.30 1.49 18.59
CA GLN A 309 1.31 0.79 19.87
C GLN A 309 2.08 1.54 20.97
N SER A 310 1.82 1.17 22.24
CA SER A 310 2.52 1.75 23.40
C SER A 310 3.93 1.23 23.60
N ARG A 311 4.28 0.16 22.90
CA ARG A 311 5.52 -0.60 23.06
C ARG A 311 6.67 0.05 22.30
N ALA A 312 7.90 -0.39 22.59
CA ALA A 312 9.06 -0.01 21.79
C ALA A 312 8.94 -0.61 20.38
N LEU A 313 9.45 0.11 19.37
CA LEU A 313 9.44 -0.36 17.98
C LEU A 313 10.31 -1.61 17.84
N ASP A 314 9.70 -2.72 17.40
CA ASP A 314 10.40 -3.97 17.12
C ASP A 314 10.60 -4.16 15.61
N TRP A 315 11.77 -3.73 15.12
CA TRP A 315 12.14 -3.85 13.71
C TRP A 315 12.12 -5.28 13.19
N ARG A 316 12.32 -6.29 14.03
CA ARG A 316 12.31 -7.69 13.60
C ARG A 316 10.94 -8.13 13.13
N ARG A 317 9.87 -7.66 13.79
CA ARG A 317 8.47 -7.95 13.39
C ARG A 317 8.12 -7.27 12.08
N ILE A 318 8.54 -6.01 11.93
CA ILE A 318 8.33 -5.21 10.72
C ILE A 318 9.00 -5.90 9.53
N LEU A 319 10.29 -6.23 9.66
CA LEU A 319 11.05 -6.85 8.59
C LEU A 319 10.52 -8.25 8.25
N LEU A 320 10.16 -9.05 9.25
CA LEU A 320 9.58 -10.39 9.03
C LEU A 320 8.32 -10.32 8.18
N ARG A 321 7.39 -9.39 8.48
CA ARG A 321 6.16 -9.25 7.68
C ARG A 321 6.43 -8.75 6.26
N ALA A 322 7.39 -7.82 6.10
CA ALA A 322 7.78 -7.33 4.78
C ALA A 322 8.37 -8.45 3.91
N VAL A 323 9.26 -9.27 4.48
CA VAL A 323 9.87 -10.42 3.78
C VAL A 323 8.83 -11.49 3.45
N LEU A 324 7.93 -11.83 4.39
CA LEU A 324 6.83 -12.75 4.11
C LEU A 324 5.90 -12.21 3.02
N GLY A 325 5.62 -10.90 3.03
CA GLY A 325 4.85 -10.23 1.99
C GLY A 325 5.51 -10.34 0.60
N LEU A 326 6.83 -10.16 0.53
CA LEU A 326 7.61 -10.31 -0.70
C LEU A 326 7.45 -11.69 -1.32
N PHE A 327 7.71 -12.75 -0.56
CA PHE A 327 7.67 -14.12 -1.09
C PHE A 327 6.25 -14.59 -1.38
N LEU A 328 5.33 -14.43 -0.41
CA LEU A 328 3.97 -14.92 -0.56
C LEU A 328 3.19 -14.12 -1.62
N GLY A 329 3.45 -12.81 -1.73
CA GLY A 329 2.88 -11.97 -2.79
C GLY A 329 3.32 -12.43 -4.18
N GLY A 330 4.61 -12.65 -4.39
CA GLY A 330 5.14 -13.16 -5.66
C GLY A 330 4.57 -14.54 -6.02
N ILE A 331 4.55 -15.47 -5.06
CA ILE A 331 4.01 -16.83 -5.26
C ILE A 331 2.53 -16.78 -5.67
N ILE A 332 1.69 -16.00 -4.98
CA ILE A 332 0.26 -15.92 -5.29
C ILE A 332 0.03 -15.41 -6.73
N PHE A 333 0.72 -14.35 -7.13
CA PHE A 333 0.53 -13.79 -8.47
C PHE A 333 0.98 -14.77 -9.57
N VAL A 334 2.11 -15.45 -9.37
CA VAL A 334 2.58 -16.48 -10.32
C VAL A 334 1.63 -17.67 -10.37
N LEU A 335 1.21 -18.20 -9.22
CA LEU A 335 0.28 -19.34 -9.15
C LEU A 335 -1.06 -19.02 -9.81
N MET A 336 -1.60 -17.81 -9.57
CA MET A 336 -2.86 -17.41 -10.20
C MET A 336 -2.70 -17.25 -11.71
N TYR A 337 -1.60 -16.64 -12.15
CA TYR A 337 -1.31 -16.56 -13.57
C TYR A 337 -1.21 -17.96 -14.21
N LEU A 338 -0.55 -18.93 -13.55
CA LEU A 338 -0.46 -20.34 -13.98
C LEU A 338 -1.82 -21.05 -14.07
N ILE A 339 -2.68 -20.90 -13.05
CA ILE A 339 -4.00 -21.55 -13.03
C ILE A 339 -4.89 -21.01 -14.16
N PHE A 340 -4.83 -19.71 -14.39
CA PHE A 340 -5.69 -19.05 -15.37
C PHE A 340 -5.09 -19.01 -16.79
N LEU A 341 -3.85 -19.45 -17.01
CA LEU A 341 -3.19 -19.41 -18.32
C LEU A 341 -4.00 -20.10 -19.43
N ASN A 342 -4.50 -21.30 -19.15
CA ASN A 342 -5.33 -22.06 -20.09
C ASN A 342 -6.70 -21.40 -20.32
N VAL A 343 -7.25 -20.74 -19.30
CA VAL A 343 -8.56 -20.09 -19.36
C VAL A 343 -8.48 -18.73 -20.08
N ILE A 344 -7.40 -17.98 -19.85
CA ILE A 344 -7.09 -16.70 -20.49
C ILE A 344 -6.96 -16.91 -22.00
N GLN A 345 -6.17 -17.89 -22.43
CA GLN A 345 -5.94 -18.14 -23.86
C GLN A 345 -7.20 -18.58 -24.59
N GLN A 346 -8.12 -19.28 -23.92
CA GLN A 346 -9.33 -19.80 -24.55
C GLN A 346 -10.51 -18.83 -24.57
N PHE A 347 -10.62 -17.93 -23.58
CA PHE A 347 -11.79 -17.06 -23.40
C PHE A 347 -11.49 -15.55 -23.29
N ASN A 348 -10.22 -15.14 -23.37
CA ASN A 348 -9.80 -13.74 -23.26
C ASN A 348 -10.30 -13.05 -21.96
N LEU A 349 -10.21 -13.78 -20.83
CA LEU A 349 -10.73 -13.35 -19.51
C LEU A 349 -9.63 -12.78 -18.59
N ASP A 350 -8.76 -11.91 -19.11
CA ASP A 350 -7.67 -11.29 -18.34
C ASP A 350 -8.14 -10.60 -17.06
N PHE A 351 -9.30 -9.93 -17.13
CA PHE A 351 -9.93 -9.29 -15.98
C PHE A 351 -10.18 -10.28 -14.83
N VAL A 352 -10.69 -11.48 -15.14
CA VAL A 352 -11.10 -12.46 -14.13
C VAL A 352 -9.89 -13.04 -13.41
N SER A 353 -8.85 -13.41 -14.16
CA SER A 353 -7.60 -13.92 -13.59
C SER A 353 -6.96 -12.91 -12.63
N GLN A 354 -6.81 -11.66 -13.10
CA GLN A 354 -6.24 -10.61 -12.27
C GLN A 354 -7.14 -10.32 -11.05
N PHE A 355 -8.46 -10.26 -11.21
CA PHE A 355 -9.38 -10.06 -10.09
C PHE A 355 -9.18 -11.08 -8.97
N PHE A 356 -9.08 -12.38 -9.31
CA PHE A 356 -8.84 -13.42 -8.31
C PHE A 356 -7.45 -13.36 -7.69
N ALA A 357 -6.42 -13.02 -8.46
CA ALA A 357 -5.07 -12.79 -7.92
C ALA A 357 -5.06 -11.69 -6.87
N TRP A 358 -5.71 -10.57 -7.16
CA TRP A 358 -5.80 -9.43 -6.24
C TRP A 358 -6.65 -9.75 -5.00
N LEU A 359 -7.74 -10.50 -5.14
CA LEU A 359 -8.54 -10.99 -4.00
C LEU A 359 -7.73 -11.88 -3.04
N LEU A 360 -7.01 -12.86 -3.58
CA LEU A 360 -6.16 -13.75 -2.78
C LEU A 360 -5.01 -12.98 -2.14
N PHE A 361 -4.43 -12.03 -2.87
CA PHE A 361 -3.38 -11.17 -2.36
C PHE A 361 -3.82 -10.32 -1.17
N GLY A 362 -4.98 -9.67 -1.20
CA GLY A 362 -5.41 -8.90 -0.03
C GLY A 362 -5.90 -9.76 1.13
N MET A 363 -6.41 -10.97 0.89
CA MET A 363 -6.61 -11.95 1.97
C MET A 363 -5.29 -12.35 2.62
N LEU A 364 -4.25 -12.60 1.83
CA LEU A 364 -2.91 -12.88 2.33
C LEU A 364 -2.38 -11.70 3.16
N LEU A 365 -2.44 -10.48 2.65
CA LEU A 365 -2.01 -9.28 3.38
C LEU A 365 -2.79 -9.10 4.68
N ALA A 366 -4.09 -9.42 4.70
CA ALA A 366 -4.90 -9.44 5.90
C ALA A 366 -4.40 -10.46 6.94
N VAL A 367 -4.06 -11.68 6.52
CA VAL A 367 -3.46 -12.68 7.41
C VAL A 367 -2.12 -12.16 7.95
N LEU A 368 -1.24 -11.66 7.08
CA LEU A 368 0.09 -11.17 7.44
C LEU A 368 0.04 -10.01 8.44
N THR A 369 -0.88 -9.07 8.23
CA THR A 369 -1.09 -7.94 9.14
C THR A 369 -1.72 -8.37 10.47
N SER A 370 -2.36 -9.54 10.56
CA SER A 370 -2.86 -10.10 11.83
C SER A 370 -1.80 -10.86 12.64
N VAL A 371 -0.76 -11.42 12.00
CA VAL A 371 0.29 -12.19 12.67
C VAL A 371 1.07 -11.31 13.67
N ARG A 372 1.03 -11.68 14.96
CA ARG A 372 1.65 -10.92 16.07
C ARG A 372 1.22 -9.45 16.15
N SER A 373 0.03 -9.13 15.62
CA SER A 373 -0.58 -7.80 15.66
C SER A 373 -1.68 -7.74 16.73
N SER A 374 -2.10 -6.52 17.11
CA SER A 374 -3.34 -6.30 17.87
C SER A 374 -4.63 -6.53 17.05
N ILE A 375 -4.55 -6.71 15.73
CA ILE A 375 -5.70 -6.83 14.83
C ILE A 375 -6.26 -8.27 14.83
N GLU A 376 -7.56 -8.42 15.08
CA GLU A 376 -8.29 -9.69 14.98
C GLU A 376 -8.33 -10.22 13.53
N LEU A 377 -8.16 -11.53 13.35
CA LEU A 377 -8.07 -12.16 12.03
C LEU A 377 -9.34 -11.94 11.18
N ARG A 378 -10.53 -12.04 11.79
CA ARG A 378 -11.81 -11.84 11.09
C ARG A 378 -11.91 -10.43 10.52
N SER A 379 -11.54 -9.44 11.32
CA SER A 379 -11.51 -8.03 10.93
C SER A 379 -10.52 -7.77 9.83
N ALA A 380 -9.33 -8.37 9.95
CA ALA A 380 -8.31 -8.28 8.92
C ALA A 380 -8.81 -8.87 7.60
N LEU A 381 -9.36 -10.09 7.59
CA LEU A 381 -9.83 -10.76 6.37
C LEU A 381 -10.92 -9.96 5.65
N PHE A 382 -11.91 -9.46 6.40
CA PHE A 382 -12.97 -8.64 5.82
C PHE A 382 -12.41 -7.34 5.22
N SER A 383 -11.46 -6.69 5.91
CA SER A 383 -10.80 -5.50 5.39
C SER A 383 -9.96 -5.78 4.14
N GLY A 384 -9.26 -6.92 4.10
CA GLY A 384 -8.43 -7.34 2.97
C GLY A 384 -9.27 -7.64 1.73
N LEU A 385 -10.40 -8.33 1.88
CA LEU A 385 -11.32 -8.61 0.78
C LEU A 385 -11.90 -7.32 0.18
N LEU A 386 -12.47 -6.45 1.04
CA LEU A 386 -13.09 -5.20 0.57
C LEU A 386 -12.08 -4.29 -0.14
N ALA A 387 -10.87 -4.20 0.41
CA ALA A 387 -9.80 -3.40 -0.18
C ALA A 387 -9.25 -4.01 -1.47
N SER A 388 -9.23 -5.34 -1.59
CA SER A 388 -8.82 -6.00 -2.83
C SER A 388 -9.78 -5.68 -3.96
N VAL A 389 -11.09 -5.74 -3.72
CA VAL A 389 -12.10 -5.40 -4.74
C VAL A 389 -11.97 -3.95 -5.17
N ALA A 390 -12.01 -3.02 -4.20
CA ALA A 390 -11.95 -1.58 -4.50
C ALA A 390 -10.62 -1.21 -5.17
N GLY A 391 -9.53 -1.73 -4.64
CA GLY A 391 -8.19 -1.43 -5.12
C GLY A 391 -7.88 -2.06 -6.49
N PHE A 392 -8.35 -3.28 -6.75
CA PHE A 392 -8.22 -3.89 -8.08
C PHE A 392 -8.98 -3.09 -9.13
N LEU A 393 -10.21 -2.63 -8.84
CA LEU A 393 -10.97 -1.83 -9.79
C LEU A 393 -10.21 -0.54 -10.15
N VAL A 394 -9.62 0.13 -9.17
CA VAL A 394 -8.80 1.33 -9.41
C VAL A 394 -7.54 0.99 -10.22
N TYR A 395 -6.84 -0.09 -9.86
CA TYR A 395 -5.66 -0.54 -10.61
C TYR A 395 -6.01 -0.87 -12.06
N TYR A 396 -7.00 -1.75 -12.28
CA TYR A 396 -7.45 -2.17 -13.60
C TYR A 396 -7.90 -0.97 -14.44
N TRP A 397 -8.63 -0.03 -13.86
CA TRP A 397 -9.04 1.19 -14.57
C TRP A 397 -7.84 2.07 -14.93
N SER A 398 -6.87 2.20 -14.04
CA SER A 398 -5.68 3.02 -14.27
C SER A 398 -4.76 2.47 -15.36
N THR A 399 -4.75 1.15 -15.58
CA THR A 399 -3.86 0.50 -16.56
C THR A 399 -4.54 0.12 -17.86
N ASN A 400 -5.84 -0.21 -17.86
CA ASN A 400 -6.47 -0.87 -19.01
C ASN A 400 -7.51 -0.03 -19.77
N THR A 401 -7.91 1.14 -19.27
CA THR A 401 -8.95 1.99 -19.92
C THR A 401 -8.38 3.10 -20.81
N GLY A 402 -7.05 3.22 -20.92
CA GLY A 402 -6.38 4.30 -21.67
C GLY A 402 -6.55 5.69 -21.03
N TRP A 403 -7.07 5.78 -19.80
CA TRP A 403 -7.20 7.04 -19.06
C TRP A 403 -5.86 7.73 -18.79
N ILE A 404 -4.80 6.95 -18.66
CA ILE A 404 -3.44 7.45 -18.52
C ILE A 404 -2.69 6.95 -19.75
N ALA A 405 -2.15 7.88 -20.54
CA ALA A 405 -1.52 7.56 -21.83
C ALA A 405 -0.26 6.67 -21.69
N ASN A 406 0.35 6.64 -20.50
CA ASN A 406 1.54 5.85 -20.22
C ASN A 406 1.23 4.77 -19.18
N ASP A 407 1.35 3.51 -19.57
CA ASP A 407 1.00 2.35 -18.75
C ASP A 407 1.82 2.27 -17.45
N GLN A 408 3.08 2.72 -17.47
CA GLN A 408 3.94 2.72 -16.27
C GLN A 408 3.49 3.76 -15.26
N VAL A 409 3.09 4.96 -15.71
CA VAL A 409 2.46 5.96 -14.84
C VAL A 409 1.12 5.45 -14.32
N GLY A 410 0.36 4.75 -15.15
CA GLY A 410 -0.85 4.03 -14.75
C GLY A 410 -0.59 3.06 -13.60
N LYS A 411 0.42 2.19 -13.73
CA LYS A 411 0.85 1.27 -12.66
C LYS A 411 1.25 2.01 -11.37
N ILE A 412 2.04 3.10 -11.46
CA ILE A 412 2.41 3.92 -10.29
C ILE A 412 1.17 4.43 -9.55
N VAL A 413 0.26 5.06 -10.28
CA VAL A 413 -0.97 5.63 -9.73
C VAL A 413 -1.84 4.52 -9.13
N GLY A 414 -2.02 3.41 -9.84
CA GLY A 414 -2.81 2.27 -9.40
C GLY A 414 -2.28 1.65 -8.10
N MET A 415 -0.96 1.41 -8.00
CA MET A 415 -0.33 0.82 -6.80
C MET A 415 -0.39 1.77 -5.60
N ILE A 416 -0.14 3.08 -5.79
CA ILE A 416 -0.26 4.09 -4.73
C ILE A 416 -1.71 4.21 -4.25
N ALA A 417 -2.66 4.30 -5.19
CA ALA A 417 -4.08 4.41 -4.88
C ALA A 417 -4.60 3.15 -4.17
N TYR A 418 -4.19 1.96 -4.61
CA TYR A 418 -4.48 0.70 -3.93
C TYR A 418 -4.04 0.74 -2.47
N GLY A 419 -2.78 1.10 -2.21
CA GLY A 419 -2.25 1.19 -0.86
C GLY A 419 -3.02 2.20 0.00
N ALA A 420 -3.37 3.37 -0.55
CA ALA A 420 -4.14 4.39 0.14
C ALA A 420 -5.56 3.90 0.52
N ILE A 421 -6.27 3.27 -0.42
CA ILE A 421 -7.61 2.70 -0.22
C ILE A 421 -7.59 1.61 0.85
N LEU A 422 -6.61 0.71 0.77
CA LEU A 422 -6.39 -0.34 1.76
C LEU A 422 -6.14 0.28 3.15
N GLY A 423 -5.38 1.38 3.24
CA GLY A 423 -5.18 2.13 4.48
C GLY A 423 -6.49 2.69 5.07
N VAL A 424 -7.38 3.26 4.24
CA VAL A 424 -8.72 3.73 4.68
C VAL A 424 -9.53 2.57 5.24
N ILE A 425 -9.61 1.48 4.49
CA ILE A 425 -10.46 0.33 4.80
C ILE A 425 -9.95 -0.36 6.07
N MET A 426 -8.63 -0.56 6.20
CA MET A 426 -8.04 -1.19 7.39
C MET A 426 -8.31 -0.37 8.66
N ASP A 427 -8.08 0.95 8.67
CA ASP A 427 -8.39 1.76 9.87
C ASP A 427 -9.90 1.74 10.20
N THR A 428 -10.75 1.86 9.17
CA THR A 428 -12.21 1.91 9.35
C THR A 428 -12.74 0.59 9.90
N VAL A 429 -12.41 -0.54 9.25
CA VAL A 429 -12.87 -1.87 9.64
C VAL A 429 -12.30 -2.27 10.99
N ARG A 430 -11.00 -2.02 11.23
CA ARG A 430 -10.40 -2.21 12.56
C ARG A 430 -11.19 -1.45 13.61
N SER A 431 -11.38 -0.14 13.44
CA SER A 431 -12.07 0.68 14.44
C SER A 431 -13.52 0.24 14.70
N SER A 432 -14.19 -0.35 13.71
CA SER A 432 -15.58 -0.82 13.81
C SER A 432 -15.74 -2.21 14.42
N LEU A 433 -14.69 -3.03 14.43
CA LEU A 433 -14.72 -4.41 14.92
C LEU A 433 -13.96 -4.58 16.26
N GLU A 434 -13.43 -3.49 16.79
CA GLU A 434 -12.81 -3.42 18.11
C GLU A 434 -13.89 -3.31 19.19
N ASP A 435 -14.05 -4.36 19.99
CA ASP A 435 -15.02 -4.38 21.08
C ASP A 435 -14.54 -3.61 22.31
N PHE A 436 -13.22 -3.61 22.58
CA PHE A 436 -12.63 -3.02 23.77
C PHE A 436 -11.38 -2.21 23.47
N SER A 437 -11.28 -1.03 24.09
CA SER A 437 -10.11 -0.16 23.94
C SER A 437 -9.87 0.69 25.18
N LEU A 438 -8.62 1.11 25.35
CA LEU A 438 -8.18 2.07 26.37
C LEU A 438 -7.79 3.37 25.69
N GLU A 439 -8.48 4.46 26.03
CA GLU A 439 -8.12 5.81 25.60
C GLU A 439 -7.28 6.49 26.68
N PHE A 440 -6.07 6.91 26.34
CA PHE A 440 -5.23 7.72 27.22
C PHE A 440 -5.79 9.14 27.27
N LEU A 441 -6.18 9.59 28.46
CA LEU A 441 -6.68 10.95 28.69
C LEU A 441 -5.54 11.90 29.12
N SER A 442 -4.60 11.39 29.91
CA SER A 442 -3.46 12.13 30.45
C SER A 442 -2.22 11.22 30.51
N PRO A 443 -1.00 11.74 30.28
CA PRO A 443 -0.66 13.13 29.95
C PRO A 443 -0.97 13.50 28.49
N ALA A 444 -1.05 14.81 28.26
CA ALA A 444 -1.44 15.45 27.01
C ALA A 444 -0.80 14.89 25.73
N HIS A 445 0.50 14.61 25.81
CA HIS A 445 1.33 14.20 24.69
C HIS A 445 1.15 12.72 24.31
N VAL A 446 0.38 11.95 25.10
CA VAL A 446 0.15 10.51 24.89
C VAL A 446 -1.32 10.17 24.69
N GLN A 447 -2.18 11.17 24.46
CA GLN A 447 -3.58 10.90 24.14
C GLN A 447 -3.67 10.05 22.88
N ARG A 448 -4.23 8.84 23.00
CA ARG A 448 -4.45 7.89 21.91
C ARG A 448 -5.43 6.82 22.35
N LYS A 449 -5.99 6.09 21.40
CA LYS A 449 -6.87 4.95 21.64
C LYS A 449 -6.12 3.66 21.31
N ASN A 450 -5.85 2.86 22.34
CA ASN A 450 -5.20 1.56 22.21
C ASN A 450 -6.24 0.45 22.26
N PRO A 451 -6.39 -0.33 21.19
CA PRO A 451 -7.24 -1.49 21.24
C PRO A 451 -6.64 -2.62 22.06
N ILE A 452 -7.52 -3.34 22.75
CA ILE A 452 -7.15 -4.47 23.62
C ILE A 452 -8.02 -5.72 23.37
N SER A 453 -8.97 -5.65 22.42
CA SER A 453 -9.96 -6.70 22.14
C SER A 453 -9.33 -8.07 21.92
N LYS A 454 -8.34 -8.15 21.03
CA LYS A 454 -7.67 -9.42 20.68
C LYS A 454 -6.98 -10.07 21.87
N TRP A 455 -6.28 -9.28 22.69
CA TRP A 455 -5.58 -9.78 23.87
C TRP A 455 -6.55 -10.18 24.99
N LEU A 456 -7.70 -9.51 25.09
CA LEU A 456 -8.70 -9.79 26.14
C LEU A 456 -9.43 -11.09 25.87
N LYS A 457 -9.72 -11.37 24.60
CA LYS A 457 -10.48 -12.56 24.18
C LYS A 457 -9.61 -13.82 24.10
N GLU A 458 -8.31 -13.71 24.33
CA GLU A 458 -7.42 -14.87 24.44
C GLU A 458 -7.69 -15.57 25.78
N GLU A 459 -7.95 -16.87 25.71
CA GLU A 459 -8.43 -17.64 26.87
C GLU A 459 -7.40 -17.63 28.00
N GLY A 460 -7.83 -17.23 29.20
CA GLY A 460 -6.96 -17.14 30.38
C GLY A 460 -5.92 -16.01 30.35
N ALA A 461 -5.98 -15.09 29.38
CA ALA A 461 -4.99 -14.02 29.26
C ALA A 461 -5.22 -12.90 30.29
N GLU A 462 -4.14 -12.51 31.00
CA GLU A 462 -4.09 -11.28 31.80
C GLU A 462 -3.37 -10.17 31.01
N ILE A 463 -4.10 -9.12 30.66
CA ILE A 463 -3.49 -7.95 30.01
C ILE A 463 -2.86 -7.05 31.07
N MET A 464 -1.55 -7.15 31.18
CA MET A 464 -0.76 -6.33 32.09
C MET A 464 -0.69 -4.86 31.66
N ILE A 465 -0.95 -3.95 32.59
CA ILE A 465 -0.74 -2.50 32.51
C ILE A 465 0.39 -2.13 33.46
N GLY A 466 1.44 -1.46 32.98
CA GLY A 466 2.54 -1.05 33.85
C GLY A 466 3.75 -0.42 33.16
N SER A 467 4.80 -0.15 33.95
CA SER A 467 6.08 0.42 33.51
C SER A 467 7.06 -0.62 32.96
N SER A 468 6.71 -1.90 32.94
CA SER A 468 7.55 -2.92 32.30
C SER A 468 7.41 -2.85 30.78
N PRO A 469 8.52 -2.89 29.99
CA PRO A 469 8.46 -3.02 28.54
C PRO A 469 7.73 -4.27 28.04
N GLN A 470 7.56 -5.28 28.90
CA GLN A 470 6.83 -6.52 28.63
C GLN A 470 5.33 -6.39 28.88
N ALA A 471 4.88 -5.32 29.55
CA ALA A 471 3.47 -5.06 29.77
C ALA A 471 2.74 -4.84 28.43
N HIS A 472 1.51 -5.32 28.36
CA HIS A 472 0.70 -5.15 27.14
C HIS A 472 0.40 -3.68 26.89
N VAL A 473 0.04 -2.97 27.97
CA VAL A 473 -0.14 -1.52 28.02
C VAL A 473 1.06 -0.93 28.75
N TYR A 474 2.12 -0.65 27.99
CA TYR A 474 3.38 -0.10 28.51
C TYR A 474 3.30 1.41 28.78
N ILE A 475 3.64 1.83 30.00
CA ILE A 475 3.59 3.23 30.45
C ILE A 475 4.99 3.67 30.85
N LYS A 476 5.64 4.43 29.97
CA LYS A 476 7.05 4.81 30.13
C LYS A 476 7.30 6.20 30.72
N TRP A 477 6.27 7.04 30.79
CA TRP A 477 6.39 8.46 31.13
C TRP A 477 5.97 8.77 32.57
N ASP A 478 5.53 7.76 33.33
CA ASP A 478 4.97 7.96 34.67
C ASP A 478 5.69 7.07 35.67
N ALA A 479 6.57 7.68 36.47
CA ALA A 479 7.39 6.99 37.46
C ALA A 479 6.57 6.44 38.65
N GLN A 480 5.30 6.84 38.81
CA GLN A 480 4.43 6.32 39.86
C GLN A 480 3.79 4.98 39.46
N VAL A 481 3.79 4.65 38.17
CA VAL A 481 3.29 3.38 37.66
C VAL A 481 4.31 2.27 37.97
N LYS A 482 3.81 1.12 38.43
CA LYS A 482 4.64 -0.06 38.76
C LYS A 482 4.77 -0.95 37.54
N ASP A 483 5.75 -1.84 37.53
CA ASP A 483 6.05 -2.72 36.39
C ASP A 483 4.84 -3.54 35.95
N HIS A 484 4.08 -4.01 36.94
CA HIS A 484 2.81 -4.70 36.80
C HIS A 484 1.80 -4.02 37.73
N HIS A 485 1.25 -2.88 37.31
CA HIS A 485 0.41 -2.03 38.16
C HIS A 485 -1.03 -2.54 38.26
N ALA A 486 -1.60 -2.99 37.14
CA ALA A 486 -2.93 -3.59 37.08
C ALA A 486 -2.98 -4.63 35.97
N ALA A 487 -3.96 -5.53 36.03
CA ALA A 487 -4.25 -6.49 34.97
C ALA A 487 -5.71 -6.34 34.51
N LEU A 488 -5.97 -6.52 33.22
CA LEU A 488 -7.33 -6.68 32.71
C LEU A 488 -7.59 -8.14 32.37
N THR A 489 -8.79 -8.61 32.70
CA THR A 489 -9.28 -9.97 32.43
C THR A 489 -10.65 -9.88 31.76
N TYR A 490 -10.99 -10.87 30.94
CA TYR A 490 -12.31 -10.96 30.30
C TYR A 490 -12.99 -12.26 30.74
N GLU A 491 -14.12 -12.13 31.43
CA GLU A 491 -14.86 -13.26 31.98
C GLU A 491 -16.35 -13.01 31.81
N GLY A 492 -17.08 -14.01 31.31
CA GLY A 492 -18.54 -13.95 31.18
C GLY A 492 -19.07 -12.75 30.39
N GLY A 493 -18.34 -12.30 29.35
CA GLY A 493 -18.75 -11.15 28.54
C GLY A 493 -18.40 -9.77 29.14
N LYS A 494 -17.73 -9.73 30.30
CA LYS A 494 -17.37 -8.49 30.99
C LYS A 494 -15.86 -8.37 31.16
N VAL A 495 -15.37 -7.14 31.05
CA VAL A 495 -13.96 -6.82 31.33
C VAL A 495 -13.83 -6.46 32.79
N PHE A 496 -12.86 -7.04 33.47
CA PHE A 496 -12.53 -6.75 34.85
C PHE A 496 -11.13 -6.17 34.94
N ILE A 497 -10.93 -5.26 35.89
CA ILE A 497 -9.62 -4.77 36.30
C ILE A 497 -9.24 -5.38 37.64
N VAL A 498 -8.04 -5.92 37.72
CA VAL A 498 -7.43 -6.49 38.92
C VAL A 498 -6.29 -5.57 39.36
N PRO A 499 -6.43 -4.84 40.48
CA PRO A 499 -5.36 -3.99 40.98
C PRO A 499 -4.20 -4.85 41.51
N ARG A 500 -2.98 -4.59 41.05
CA ARG A 500 -1.73 -5.15 41.61
C ARG A 500 -0.96 -4.09 42.42
N ALA A 501 -1.26 -2.83 42.17
CA ALA A 501 -0.89 -1.65 42.95
C ALA A 501 -2.12 -0.72 43.09
N GLN A 502 -1.97 0.41 43.79
CA GLN A 502 -3.05 1.36 44.05
C GLN A 502 -3.68 1.86 42.73
N THR A 503 -4.82 1.31 42.37
CA THR A 503 -5.56 1.66 41.15
C THR A 503 -6.87 2.34 41.55
N ILE A 504 -7.22 3.43 40.86
CA ILE A 504 -8.40 4.21 41.14
C ILE A 504 -9.32 4.14 39.92
N VAL A 505 -10.59 3.76 40.12
CA VAL A 505 -11.61 3.76 39.06
C VAL A 505 -12.74 4.69 39.44
N ASN A 506 -13.06 5.64 38.57
CA ASN A 506 -14.08 6.68 38.80
C ASN A 506 -13.92 7.39 40.17
N GLY A 507 -12.67 7.66 40.56
CA GLY A 507 -12.33 8.32 41.82
C GLY A 507 -12.31 7.41 43.06
N ARG A 508 -12.66 6.13 42.93
CA ARG A 508 -12.64 5.16 44.04
C ARG A 508 -11.41 4.26 43.97
N VAL A 509 -10.69 4.13 45.08
CA VAL A 509 -9.54 3.20 45.18
C VAL A 509 -10.05 1.77 45.16
N LEU A 510 -9.59 0.97 44.20
CA LEU A 510 -9.90 -0.46 44.10
C LEU A 510 -9.03 -1.27 45.07
N ARG A 511 -9.67 -2.16 45.83
CA ARG A 511 -8.99 -3.13 46.73
C ARG A 511 -8.96 -4.54 46.15
N SER A 512 -9.88 -4.87 45.26
CA SER A 512 -10.04 -6.18 44.64
C SER A 512 -10.50 -6.01 43.19
N LYS A 513 -10.65 -7.15 42.50
CA LYS A 513 -11.17 -7.22 41.14
C LYS A 513 -12.52 -6.50 41.00
N ALA A 514 -12.66 -5.66 39.98
CA ALA A 514 -13.89 -4.92 39.70
C ALA A 514 -14.21 -4.95 38.20
N SER A 515 -15.49 -4.99 37.84
CA SER A 515 -15.93 -4.89 36.45
C SER A 515 -15.80 -3.46 35.94
N LEU A 516 -15.38 -3.30 34.69
CA LEU A 516 -15.32 -2.02 34.00
C LEU A 516 -16.55 -1.81 33.13
N GLU A 517 -17.13 -0.62 33.23
CA GLU A 517 -18.22 -0.14 32.39
C GLU A 517 -17.73 0.86 31.35
N ASN A 518 -18.51 1.03 30.28
CA ASN A 518 -18.16 1.95 29.21
C ASN A 518 -17.93 3.38 29.73
N ASN A 519 -16.78 3.96 29.38
CA ASN A 519 -16.29 5.27 29.81
C ASN A 519 -15.75 5.35 31.25
N ASP A 520 -15.54 4.23 31.92
CA ASP A 520 -14.86 4.20 33.22
C ASP A 520 -13.48 4.83 33.12
N ILE A 521 -13.17 5.70 34.07
CA ILE A 521 -11.89 6.40 34.16
C ILE A 521 -10.99 5.68 35.14
N ILE A 522 -9.84 5.21 34.66
CA ILE A 522 -8.84 4.47 35.42
C ILE A 522 -7.62 5.36 35.64
N LYS A 523 -7.18 5.50 36.89
CA LYS A 523 -5.95 6.22 37.27
C LYS A 523 -5.03 5.26 38.02
N LEU A 524 -3.76 5.23 37.63
CA LEU A 524 -2.79 4.23 38.08
C LEU A 524 -2.00 4.73 39.30
N GLY A 525 -2.71 5.22 40.30
CA GLY A 525 -2.15 5.80 41.53
C GLY A 525 -2.70 7.19 41.81
N ASP A 526 -2.65 7.61 43.06
CA ASP A 526 -3.06 8.95 43.50
C ASP A 526 -2.19 10.06 42.88
N LYS A 527 -0.87 9.82 42.84
CA LYS A 527 0.17 10.71 42.31
C LYS A 527 0.49 10.46 40.83
N SER A 528 -0.10 9.42 40.24
CA SER A 528 0.08 9.12 38.82
C SER A 528 -0.52 10.25 37.97
N ILE A 529 0.23 10.65 36.95
CA ILE A 529 -0.23 11.59 35.94
C ILE A 529 -1.00 10.89 34.81
N THR A 530 -1.01 9.56 34.82
CA THR A 530 -1.60 8.73 33.78
C THR A 530 -3.05 8.40 34.11
N THR A 531 -3.92 8.84 33.21
CA THR A 531 -5.37 8.58 33.29
C THR A 531 -5.81 7.93 31.99
N LEU A 532 -6.52 6.81 32.11
CA LEU A 532 -7.07 6.03 31.01
C LEU A 532 -8.60 6.06 31.07
N ARG A 533 -9.24 5.87 29.94
CA ARG A 533 -10.68 5.62 29.82
C ARG A 533 -10.90 4.26 29.17
N PHE A 534 -11.69 3.41 29.81
CA PHE A 534 -12.15 2.18 29.20
C PHE A 534 -13.30 2.47 28.24
N ILE A 535 -13.25 1.91 27.04
CA ILE A 535 -14.27 2.06 26.01
C ILE A 535 -14.70 0.67 25.55
N SER A 536 -16.00 0.39 25.63
CA SER A 536 -16.62 -0.82 25.10
C SER A 536 -17.59 -0.48 23.94
N ALA A 537 -17.57 -1.25 22.86
CA ALA A 537 -18.44 -1.03 21.70
C ALA A 537 -19.93 -1.26 22.03
N SER A 538 -20.83 -0.52 21.36
CA SER A 538 -22.27 -0.57 21.58
C SER A 538 -22.90 -1.97 21.39
N ARG A 539 -22.33 -2.81 20.52
CA ARG A 539 -22.79 -4.20 20.33
C ARG A 539 -22.61 -5.05 21.59
N GLU A 540 -21.50 -4.87 22.28
CA GLU A 540 -21.23 -5.60 23.52
C GLU A 540 -21.99 -5.00 24.70
N ILE A 541 -22.22 -3.68 24.72
CA ILE A 541 -23.14 -3.04 25.68
C ILE A 541 -24.53 -3.67 25.58
N ASN A 542 -25.02 -3.95 24.37
CA ASN A 542 -26.31 -4.61 24.16
C ASN A 542 -26.27 -6.08 24.61
N ARG A 543 -25.22 -6.85 24.29
CA ARG A 543 -25.04 -8.21 24.79
C ARG A 543 -24.95 -8.31 26.30
N GLN A 544 -24.26 -7.37 26.95
CA GLN A 544 -24.17 -7.31 28.42
C GLN A 544 -25.52 -6.99 29.07
N LYS A 545 -26.32 -6.13 28.43
CA LYS A 545 -27.71 -5.88 28.85
C LYS A 545 -28.59 -7.12 28.70
N GLU A 546 -28.47 -7.86 27.61
CA GLU A 546 -29.19 -9.10 27.35
C GLU A 546 -28.75 -10.26 28.27
N ALA A 547 -27.46 -10.36 28.59
CA ALA A 547 -26.93 -11.35 29.53
C ALA A 547 -27.30 -11.05 31.00
N GLY A 548 -27.41 -9.76 31.37
CA GLY A 548 -27.86 -9.32 32.69
C GLY A 548 -29.37 -9.40 32.92
N THR A 549 -30.17 -9.67 31.88
CA THR A 549 -31.65 -9.81 31.97
C THR A 549 -32.13 -11.26 31.99
N ARG A 550 -31.24 -12.26 31.92
CA ARG A 550 -31.63 -13.64 32.22
C ARG A 550 -31.82 -13.79 33.73
N PRO A 551 -33.01 -14.17 34.22
CA PRO A 551 -33.19 -14.45 35.64
C PRO A 551 -32.24 -15.59 36.04
N GLN A 552 -31.54 -15.41 37.16
CA GLN A 552 -30.95 -16.52 37.89
C GLN A 552 -32.10 -17.44 38.27
N ASN A 553 -32.27 -18.55 37.54
CA ASN A 553 -33.08 -19.65 38.03
C ASN A 553 -32.33 -20.27 39.20
N ASP A 554 -32.67 -19.80 40.40
CA ASP A 554 -32.66 -20.65 41.59
C ASP A 554 -33.50 -21.89 41.26
N SER A 555 -32.82 -23.00 41.05
CA SER A 555 -33.40 -24.32 41.22
C SER A 555 -32.36 -25.19 41.91
N GLY A 556 -32.20 -24.91 43.21
CA GLY A 556 -32.00 -25.99 44.14
C GLY A 556 -33.19 -26.93 44.00
N ILE A 557 -32.97 -28.06 43.36
CA ILE A 557 -33.79 -29.24 43.51
C ILE A 557 -32.82 -30.38 43.81
N GLU A 558 -32.68 -30.68 45.09
CA GLU A 558 -32.28 -32.00 45.56
C GLU A 558 -33.25 -33.03 44.98
N PHE A 559 -32.73 -34.08 44.36
CA PHE A 559 -33.41 -35.38 44.37
C PHE A 559 -32.39 -36.46 44.71
N TYR A 560 -32.63 -37.07 45.87
CA TYR A 560 -32.24 -38.41 46.24
C TYR A 560 -32.76 -39.42 45.20
N SER A 561 -31.84 -40.18 44.61
CA SER A 561 -31.88 -41.66 44.44
C SER A 561 -30.78 -42.09 43.47
#